data_AF-A0A5M7BHA4-F1
#
_entry.id   AF-A0A5M7BHA4-F1
#
_cell.length_a   1.000
_cell.length_b   1.000
_cell.length_c   1.000
_cell.angle_alpha   90.00
_cell.angle_beta   90.00
_cell.angle_gamma   90.00
#
_symmetry.space_group_name_H-M   'P 1'
#
loop_
_entity.id
_entity.type
_entity.pdbx_description
1 polymer ?
#
loop_
_entity_poly.entity_id
_entity_poly.type
_entity_poly.pdbx_seq_one_letter_code
_entity_poly.pdbx_strand_id
1 'polypeptide(L)'
;MFVWEQGVFMPAEVDAMAGSEALDGVLLHFAAEMPDRLATAIGHQLDSGDVLGAALALASFAARRDLLVSNGDRRTLREAIESHRGDTTSVDQLDRRAGARQTPPVADTRVMPAVPPQVPPRSGTRQPVRREHAGGRPTVPVPVRRPERRVDPTAQTVLMPAIRG
;
A
#
# COMPACT_ATOMS: atom_id res chain seq x y z
N MET A 1 -28.64 8.95 4.85
CA MET A 1 -29.80 9.82 5.19
C MET A 1 -29.56 10.35 6.59
N PHE A 2 -29.49 11.66 6.81
CA PHE A 2 -29.25 12.23 8.15
C PHE A 2 -30.58 12.45 8.86
N VAL A 3 -30.73 11.93 10.08
CA VAL A 3 -31.92 12.17 10.92
C VAL A 3 -31.57 13.27 11.91
N TRP A 4 -32.42 14.31 11.97
CA TRP A 4 -32.28 15.43 12.90
C TRP A 4 -33.20 15.18 14.11
N GLU A 5 -32.62 14.80 15.24
CA GLU A 5 -33.30 14.75 16.53
C GLU A 5 -32.37 15.43 17.56
N GLN A 6 -32.80 16.58 18.08
CA GLN A 6 -32.28 17.20 19.31
C GLN A 6 -30.79 17.66 19.32
N GLY A 7 -30.29 18.18 18.19
CA GLY A 7 -29.05 18.99 18.19
C GLY A 7 -27.74 18.22 18.38
N VAL A 8 -27.76 16.89 18.33
CA VAL A 8 -26.57 16.05 18.32
C VAL A 8 -26.42 15.44 16.92
N PHE A 9 -25.27 15.63 16.28
CA PHE A 9 -24.91 14.86 15.09
C PHE A 9 -24.69 13.41 15.52
N MET A 10 -25.75 12.60 15.47
CA MET A 10 -25.59 11.16 15.42
C MET A 10 -25.41 10.79 13.95
N PRO A 11 -24.26 10.20 13.53
CA PRO A 11 -24.22 9.54 12.24
C PRO A 11 -25.37 8.53 12.25
N ALA A 12 -26.32 8.68 11.31
CA ALA A 12 -27.31 7.66 11.06
C ALA A 12 -26.58 6.33 10.99
N GLU A 13 -27.04 5.35 11.76
CA GLU A 13 -26.49 4.00 11.88
C GLU A 13 -25.69 3.67 10.63
N VAL A 14 -24.36 3.67 10.77
CA VAL A 14 -23.46 3.34 9.66
C VAL A 14 -23.94 1.97 9.21
N ASP A 15 -24.53 1.90 8.01
CA ASP A 15 -25.15 0.71 7.46
C ASP A 15 -24.24 -0.48 7.79
N ALA A 16 -24.67 -1.38 8.68
CA ALA A 16 -23.84 -2.51 9.08
C ALA A 16 -23.40 -3.33 7.85
N MET A 17 -24.22 -3.29 6.79
CA MET A 17 -23.90 -3.78 5.44
C MET A 17 -22.71 -3.06 4.80
N ALA A 18 -22.69 -1.71 4.81
CA ALA A 18 -21.58 -0.92 4.26
C ALA A 18 -20.26 -1.17 5.01
N GLY A 19 -20.33 -1.46 6.32
CA GLY A 19 -19.17 -1.87 7.11
C GLY A 19 -18.61 -3.23 6.68
N SER A 20 -19.47 -4.21 6.37
CA SER A 20 -19.03 -5.54 5.93
C SER A 20 -18.41 -5.53 4.53
N GLU A 21 -19.00 -4.82 3.55
CA GLU A 21 -18.46 -4.73 2.19
C GLU A 21 -17.09 -4.03 2.16
N ALA A 22 -16.91 -3.01 3.01
CA ALA A 22 -15.63 -2.35 3.13
C ALA A 22 -14.56 -3.28 3.71
N LEU A 23 -14.91 -4.14 4.68
CA LEU A 23 -14.00 -5.14 5.24
C LEU A 23 -13.71 -6.28 4.28
N ASP A 24 -14.64 -6.67 3.40
CA ASP A 24 -14.37 -7.63 2.31
C ASP A 24 -13.28 -7.11 1.38
N GLY A 25 -13.30 -5.81 1.05
CA GLY A 25 -12.22 -5.18 0.30
C GLY A 25 -10.87 -5.27 1.02
N VAL A 26 -10.84 -5.01 2.32
CA VAL A 26 -9.62 -5.13 3.14
C VAL A 26 -9.12 -6.58 3.21
N LEU A 27 -10.04 -7.54 3.38
CA LEU A 27 -9.72 -8.96 3.36
C LEU A 27 -9.08 -9.36 2.02
N LEU A 28 -9.64 -8.90 0.89
CA LEU A 28 -9.10 -9.18 -0.44
C LEU A 28 -7.68 -8.61 -0.61
N HIS A 29 -7.41 -7.41 -0.08
CA HIS A 29 -6.05 -6.85 -0.09
C HIS A 29 -5.05 -7.69 0.71
N PHE A 30 -5.48 -8.36 1.79
CA PHE A 30 -4.61 -9.17 2.63
C PHE A 30 -4.54 -10.64 2.21
N ALA A 31 -5.48 -11.11 1.38
CA ALA A 31 -5.65 -12.51 1.05
C ALA A 31 -4.36 -13.17 0.51
N ALA A 32 -3.57 -12.46 -0.28
CA ALA A 32 -2.32 -12.98 -0.85
C ALA A 32 -1.26 -13.34 0.21
N GLU A 33 -1.26 -12.64 1.34
CA GLU A 33 -0.31 -12.84 2.45
C GLU A 33 -0.87 -13.77 3.55
N MET A 34 -2.18 -14.06 3.48
CA MET A 34 -2.92 -14.74 4.52
C MET A 34 -2.99 -16.26 4.29
N PRO A 35 -2.81 -17.09 5.32
CA PRO A 35 -3.11 -18.51 5.20
C PRO A 35 -4.59 -18.74 4.84
N ASP A 36 -4.87 -19.59 3.86
CA ASP A 36 -6.24 -19.85 3.36
C ASP A 36 -7.25 -20.10 4.48
N ARG A 37 -6.89 -20.91 5.48
CA ARG A 37 -7.77 -21.21 6.62
C ARG A 37 -8.19 -19.97 7.39
N LEU A 38 -7.28 -18.99 7.55
CA LEU A 38 -7.57 -17.74 8.24
C LEU A 38 -8.43 -16.83 7.36
N ALA A 39 -8.13 -16.75 6.05
CA ALA A 39 -8.93 -15.98 5.11
C ALA A 39 -10.38 -16.50 5.04
N THR A 40 -10.57 -17.82 4.98
CA THR A 40 -11.90 -18.46 5.02
C THR A 40 -12.61 -18.20 6.34
N ALA A 41 -11.91 -18.28 7.48
CA ALA A 41 -12.52 -18.01 8.78
C ALA A 41 -13.01 -16.57 8.90
N ILE A 42 -12.21 -15.60 8.46
CA ILE A 42 -12.58 -14.18 8.45
C ILE A 42 -13.73 -13.93 7.47
N GLY A 43 -13.71 -14.54 6.28
CA GLY A 43 -14.83 -14.48 5.32
C GLY A 43 -16.14 -14.98 5.94
N HIS A 44 -16.11 -16.12 6.64
CA HIS A 44 -17.30 -16.62 7.35
C HIS A 44 -17.78 -15.66 8.46
N GLN A 45 -16.86 -14.97 9.15
CA GLN A 45 -17.26 -13.94 10.12
C GLN A 45 -18.02 -12.81 9.43
N LEU A 46 -17.52 -12.31 8.29
CA LEU A 46 -18.19 -11.28 7.50
C LEU A 46 -19.55 -11.75 6.98
N ASP A 47 -19.65 -12.97 6.43
CA ASP A 47 -20.92 -13.57 5.98
C ASP A 47 -21.95 -13.69 7.11
N SER A 48 -21.49 -13.90 8.35
CA SER A 48 -22.34 -14.01 9.54
C SER A 48 -22.70 -12.66 10.18
N GLY A 49 -22.16 -11.55 9.67
CA GLY A 49 -22.33 -10.22 10.22
C GLY A 49 -21.47 -9.91 11.46
N ASP A 50 -20.48 -10.75 11.78
CA ASP A 50 -19.49 -10.51 12.83
C ASP A 50 -18.40 -9.53 12.34
N VAL A 51 -18.82 -8.29 12.10
CA VAL A 51 -17.97 -7.19 11.58
C VAL A 51 -16.81 -6.89 12.53
N LEU A 52 -17.06 -6.86 13.84
CA LEU A 52 -16.02 -6.60 14.84
C LEU A 52 -14.99 -7.73 14.88
N GLY A 53 -15.43 -8.99 14.92
CA GLY A 53 -14.52 -10.14 14.95
C GLY A 53 -13.62 -10.19 13.70
N ALA A 54 -14.21 -9.94 12.52
CA ALA A 54 -13.46 -9.86 11.27
C ALA A 54 -12.44 -8.69 11.27
N ALA A 55 -12.86 -7.48 11.68
CA ALA A 55 -11.97 -6.32 11.74
C ALA A 55 -10.80 -6.52 12.71
N LEU A 56 -11.05 -7.08 13.90
CA LEU A 56 -10.01 -7.41 14.87
C LEU A 56 -9.05 -8.47 14.33
N ALA A 57 -9.56 -9.49 13.65
CA ALA A 57 -8.75 -10.54 13.05
C ALA A 57 -7.84 -9.99 11.95
N LEU A 58 -8.38 -9.15 11.05
CA LEU A 58 -7.63 -8.48 9.99
C LEU A 58 -6.56 -7.54 10.55
N ALA A 59 -6.91 -6.67 11.50
CA ALA A 59 -5.97 -5.74 12.12
C ALA A 59 -4.84 -6.49 12.85
N SER A 60 -5.18 -7.53 13.62
CA SER A 60 -4.21 -8.33 14.37
C SER A 60 -3.33 -9.17 13.45
N PHE A 61 -3.86 -9.66 12.34
CA PHE A 61 -3.07 -10.34 11.32
C PHE A 61 -2.05 -9.40 10.69
N ALA A 62 -2.49 -8.24 10.20
CA ALA A 62 -1.61 -7.26 9.57
C ALA A 62 -0.54 -6.74 10.54
N ALA A 63 -0.89 -6.47 11.80
CA ALA A 63 0.04 -6.01 12.81
C ALA A 63 1.12 -7.06 13.14
N ARG A 64 0.73 -8.34 13.26
CA ARG A 64 1.66 -9.45 13.55
C ARG A 64 2.59 -9.74 12.36
N ARG A 65 2.10 -9.60 11.14
CA ARG A 65 2.88 -9.85 9.91
C ARG A 65 3.69 -8.65 9.43
N ASP A 66 3.58 -7.52 10.11
CA ASP A 66 4.22 -6.26 9.72
C ASP A 66 3.90 -5.82 8.29
N LEU A 67 2.63 -5.99 7.90
CA LEU A 67 2.18 -5.65 6.56
C LEU A 67 2.15 -4.14 6.35
N LEU A 68 2.50 -3.73 5.13
CA LEU A 68 2.24 -2.38 4.64
C LEU A 68 0.78 -2.26 4.26
N VAL A 69 0.00 -1.72 5.18
CA VAL A 69 -1.43 -1.48 4.99
C VAL A 69 -1.64 -0.09 4.39
N SER A 70 -2.59 0.09 3.48
CA SER A 70 -2.91 1.42 2.94
C SER A 70 -3.55 2.31 4.02
N ASN A 71 -3.54 3.63 3.83
CA ASN A 71 -4.22 4.53 4.77
C ASN A 71 -5.75 4.27 4.78
N GLY A 72 -6.33 3.98 3.61
CA GLY A 72 -7.74 3.64 3.47
C GLY A 72 -8.11 2.39 4.27
N ASP A 73 -7.37 1.30 4.10
CA ASP A 73 -7.65 0.05 4.83
C ASP A 73 -7.49 0.22 6.35
N ARG A 74 -6.47 0.97 6.81
CA ARG A 74 -6.31 1.26 8.25
C ARG A 74 -7.48 2.07 8.78
N ARG A 75 -7.98 3.03 8.02
CA ARG A 75 -9.16 3.83 8.38
C ARG A 75 -10.41 2.97 8.45
N THR A 76 -10.66 2.11 7.46
CA THR A 76 -11.78 1.17 7.46
C THR A 76 -11.74 0.25 8.69
N LEU A 77 -10.57 -0.30 9.01
CA LEU A 77 -10.39 -1.14 10.21
C LEU A 77 -10.66 -0.36 11.49
N ARG A 78 -10.16 0.87 11.59
CA ARG A 78 -10.39 1.75 12.75
C ARG A 78 -11.88 2.04 12.93
N GLU A 79 -12.54 2.49 11.87
CA GLU A 79 -13.97 2.84 11.90
C GLU A 79 -14.83 1.63 12.28
N ALA A 80 -14.54 0.45 11.73
CA ALA A 80 -15.27 -0.78 12.06
C ALA A 80 -15.10 -1.19 13.54
N ILE A 81 -13.88 -1.10 14.08
CA ILE A 81 -13.57 -1.45 15.47
C ILE A 81 -14.19 -0.42 16.43
N GLU A 82 -14.02 0.87 16.18
CA GLU A 82 -14.53 1.95 17.04
C GLU A 82 -16.06 1.97 17.07
N SER A 83 -16.73 1.72 15.93
CA SER A 83 -18.20 1.63 15.84
C SER A 83 -18.78 0.54 16.74
N HIS A 84 -18.02 -0.52 16.99
CA HIS A 84 -18.41 -1.64 17.85
C HIS A 84 -17.70 -1.60 19.23
N ARG A 85 -17.06 -0.48 19.59
CA ARG A 85 -16.32 -0.28 20.86
C ARG A 85 -15.23 -1.33 21.13
N GLY A 86 -14.58 -1.81 20.07
CA GLY A 86 -13.48 -2.75 20.16
C GLY A 86 -12.13 -2.11 20.49
N ASP A 87 -11.10 -2.94 20.68
CA ASP A 87 -9.74 -2.50 20.97
C ASP A 87 -8.99 -2.09 19.68
N THR A 88 -8.54 -0.84 19.63
CA THR A 88 -7.80 -0.26 18.49
C THR A 88 -6.30 -0.51 18.53
N THR A 89 -5.77 -1.20 19.54
CA THR A 89 -4.33 -1.39 19.75
C THR A 89 -3.59 -1.91 18.52
N SER A 90 -4.17 -2.89 17.81
CA SER A 90 -3.57 -3.44 16.57
C SER A 90 -3.52 -2.40 15.45
N VAL A 91 -4.53 -1.54 15.32
CA VAL A 91 -4.56 -0.46 14.34
C VAL A 91 -3.57 0.65 14.71
N ASP A 92 -3.46 1.00 16.00
CA ASP A 92 -2.49 1.96 16.49
C ASP A 92 -1.03 1.51 16.27
N GLN A 93 -0.78 0.20 16.28
CA GLN A 93 0.53 -0.35 15.87
C GLN A 93 0.80 -0.15 14.38
N LEU A 94 -0.21 -0.37 13.53
CA LEU A 94 -0.10 -0.16 12.08
C LEU A 94 0.13 1.32 11.75
N ASP A 95 -0.57 2.24 12.43
CA ASP A 95 -0.43 3.68 12.22
C ASP A 95 0.95 4.19 12.65
N ARG A 96 1.45 3.75 13.82
CA ARG A 96 2.81 4.10 14.27
C ARG A 96 3.87 3.69 13.26
N ARG A 97 3.73 2.50 12.65
CA ARG A 97 4.68 2.00 11.65
C ARG A 97 4.59 2.76 10.34
N ALA A 98 3.38 3.13 9.92
CA ALA A 98 3.19 3.97 8.75
C ALA A 98 3.86 5.35 8.93
N GLY A 99 3.70 5.98 10.10
CA GLY A 99 4.38 7.24 10.44
C GLY A 99 5.90 7.09 10.54
N ALA A 100 6.39 5.99 11.12
CA ALA A 100 7.83 5.71 11.22
C ALA A 100 8.49 5.56 9.84
N ARG A 101 7.81 4.93 8.86
CA ARG A 101 8.32 4.78 7.48
C ARG A 101 8.27 6.08 6.68
N GLN A 102 7.43 7.04 7.08
CA GLN A 102 7.34 8.37 6.44
C GLN A 102 8.36 9.37 6.95
N THR A 103 9.03 9.06 8.06
CA THR A 103 10.14 9.87 8.55
C THR A 103 11.42 9.30 7.90
N PRO A 104 11.93 9.87 6.79
CA PRO A 104 13.24 9.44 6.33
C PRO A 104 14.23 9.63 7.48
N PRO A 105 15.18 8.70 7.70
CA PRO A 105 16.31 9.02 8.55
C PRO A 105 16.90 10.30 7.97
N VAL A 106 16.93 11.36 8.78
CA VAL A 106 17.66 12.58 8.42
C VAL A 106 19.07 12.09 8.17
N ALA A 107 19.41 11.93 6.89
CA ALA A 107 20.75 11.62 6.48
C ALA A 107 21.57 12.74 7.09
N ASP A 108 22.45 12.35 8.02
CA ASP A 108 23.50 13.16 8.63
C ASP A 108 24.19 13.96 7.53
N THR A 109 23.61 15.12 7.22
CA THR A 109 24.16 16.08 6.30
C THR A 109 25.26 16.68 7.12
N ARG A 110 26.44 16.05 7.06
CA ARG A 110 27.69 16.65 7.51
C ARG A 110 27.73 18.03 6.90
N VAL A 111 27.43 19.04 7.72
CA VAL A 111 27.61 20.44 7.38
C VAL A 111 29.09 20.60 7.13
N MET A 112 29.51 20.58 5.86
CA MET A 112 30.84 21.03 5.51
C MET A 112 30.89 22.53 5.84
N PRO A 113 31.85 23.00 6.64
CA PRO A 113 32.00 24.43 6.86
C PRO A 113 32.36 25.07 5.52
N ALA A 114 31.54 26.03 5.11
CA ALA A 114 31.75 26.82 3.92
C ALA A 114 33.14 27.49 3.98
N VAL A 115 34.04 27.08 3.09
CA VAL A 115 35.28 27.81 2.84
C VAL A 115 34.91 29.11 2.13
N PRO A 116 35.29 30.30 2.64
CA PRO A 116 35.01 31.55 1.95
C PRO A 116 35.81 31.64 0.64
N PRO A 117 35.25 32.25 -0.43
CA PRO A 117 35.92 32.29 -1.73
C PRO A 117 37.16 33.18 -1.68
N GLN A 118 38.34 32.58 -1.81
CA GLN A 118 39.57 33.33 -2.05
C GLN A 118 39.65 33.75 -3.52
N VAL A 119 39.76 35.05 -3.75
CA VAL A 119 39.99 35.66 -5.06
C VAL A 119 41.49 35.66 -5.32
N PRO A 120 42.01 35.11 -6.43
CA PRO A 120 43.37 35.39 -6.87
C PRO A 120 43.40 36.59 -7.84
N PRO A 121 44.44 37.45 -7.76
CA PRO A 121 44.57 38.65 -8.58
C PRO A 121 45.00 38.34 -10.02
N ARG A 122 44.60 39.26 -10.93
CA ARG A 122 44.98 39.28 -12.34
C ARG A 122 46.50 39.36 -12.54
N SER A 123 47.03 38.56 -13.47
CA SER A 123 48.19 38.90 -14.31
C SER A 123 48.15 38.04 -15.58
N GLY A 124 48.16 38.69 -16.75
CA GLY A 124 47.90 38.05 -18.04
C GLY A 124 49.15 37.55 -18.76
N THR A 125 48.95 36.74 -19.81
CA THR A 125 49.46 36.96 -21.19
C THR A 125 49.11 35.78 -22.12
N ARG A 126 48.61 36.12 -23.33
CA ARG A 126 48.60 35.37 -24.62
C ARG A 126 47.85 34.03 -24.70
N GLN A 127 47.21 33.62 -25.79
CA GLN A 127 46.55 34.18 -26.98
C GLN A 127 45.72 32.98 -27.57
N PRO A 128 44.80 33.19 -28.52
CA PRO A 128 43.71 32.26 -28.82
C PRO A 128 44.09 31.19 -29.85
N VAL A 129 43.46 30.00 -29.77
CA VAL A 129 43.38 29.09 -30.91
C VAL A 129 41.96 28.53 -31.05
N ARG A 130 41.49 28.62 -32.29
CA ARG A 130 40.16 28.39 -32.82
C ARG A 130 40.08 26.97 -33.40
N ARG A 131 38.95 26.27 -33.17
CA ARG A 131 38.08 25.59 -34.18
C ARG A 131 37.42 24.31 -33.65
N GLU A 132 36.09 24.37 -33.66
CA GLU A 132 35.14 23.43 -34.27
C GLU A 132 35.44 21.91 -34.21
N HIS A 133 34.51 21.12 -33.66
CA HIS A 133 33.57 20.33 -34.48
C HIS A 133 32.51 19.57 -33.65
N ALA A 134 31.29 19.60 -34.22
CA ALA A 134 30.31 18.51 -34.31
C ALA A 134 29.65 17.92 -33.04
N GLY A 135 28.41 18.39 -32.80
CA GLY A 135 27.21 17.58 -33.07
C GLY A 135 27.05 16.26 -32.31
N GLY A 136 26.36 16.31 -31.16
CA GLY A 136 25.83 15.13 -30.48
C GLY A 136 24.40 15.35 -30.01
N ARG A 137 23.42 15.07 -30.87
CA ARG A 137 22.03 14.85 -30.44
C ARG A 137 21.99 13.53 -29.66
N PRO A 138 21.38 13.45 -28.46
CA PRO A 138 21.19 12.18 -27.78
C PRO A 138 20.07 11.39 -28.48
N THR A 139 20.44 10.27 -29.10
CA THR A 139 19.50 9.30 -29.67
C THR A 139 18.86 8.50 -28.52
N VAL A 140 17.55 8.66 -28.34
CA VAL A 140 16.74 7.80 -27.46
C VAL A 140 16.60 6.42 -28.12
N PRO A 141 16.88 5.30 -27.43
CA PRO A 141 16.55 3.99 -27.97
C PRO A 141 15.04 3.72 -27.82
N VAL A 142 14.39 3.45 -28.95
CA VAL A 142 12.99 3.00 -29.04
C VAL A 142 12.87 1.56 -28.51
N PRO A 143 11.88 1.22 -27.66
CA PRO A 143 11.63 -0.16 -27.26
C PRO A 143 11.04 -0.96 -28.43
N VAL A 144 11.77 -1.98 -28.86
CA VAL A 144 11.31 -2.98 -29.83
C VAL A 144 10.22 -3.83 -29.17
N ARG A 145 8.96 -3.64 -29.58
CA ARG A 145 7.90 -4.62 -29.35
C ARG A 145 8.20 -5.90 -30.15
N ARG A 146 8.09 -7.06 -29.51
CA ARG A 146 7.85 -8.34 -30.18
C ARG A 146 6.74 -9.13 -29.48
N PRO A 147 6.06 -10.01 -30.24
CA PRO A 147 4.62 -10.27 -30.09
C PRO A 147 4.28 -11.44 -29.17
N GLU A 148 3.00 -11.46 -28.78
CA GLU A 148 2.31 -12.46 -27.98
C GLU A 148 2.59 -13.90 -28.42
N ARG A 149 2.88 -14.77 -27.45
CA ARG A 149 2.72 -16.21 -27.59
C ARG A 149 1.29 -16.56 -27.19
N ARG A 150 0.40 -16.68 -28.18
CA ARG A 150 -0.82 -17.48 -28.04
C ARG A 150 -0.40 -18.91 -27.75
N VAL A 151 -0.87 -19.46 -26.63
CA VAL A 151 -0.94 -20.91 -26.41
C VAL A 151 -2.41 -21.29 -26.54
N ASP A 152 -2.66 -22.17 -27.49
CA ASP A 152 -3.97 -22.66 -27.91
C ASP A 152 -4.57 -23.61 -26.84
N PRO A 153 -5.89 -23.57 -26.57
CA PRO A 153 -6.55 -24.37 -25.54
C PRO A 153 -6.97 -25.75 -26.05
N THR A 154 -6.03 -26.69 -26.19
CA THR A 154 -6.36 -28.12 -26.43
C THR A 154 -5.38 -29.05 -25.72
N ALA A 155 -5.59 -29.18 -24.40
CA ALA A 155 -5.17 -30.35 -23.63
C ALA A 155 -6.29 -30.68 -22.63
N GLN A 156 -7.39 -31.20 -23.17
CA GLN A 156 -8.26 -32.12 -22.42
C GLN A 156 -7.48 -33.40 -22.12
N THR A 157 -7.61 -33.92 -20.91
CA THR A 157 -7.78 -35.35 -20.55
C THR A 157 -7.69 -35.42 -19.01
N VAL A 158 -8.83 -35.31 -18.32
CA VAL A 158 -9.55 -36.45 -17.70
C VAL A 158 -8.64 -37.31 -16.83
N LEU A 159 -8.76 -37.19 -15.50
CA LEU A 159 -8.61 -38.32 -14.60
C LEU A 159 -9.49 -38.12 -13.35
N MET A 160 -10.74 -38.58 -13.43
CA MET A 160 -11.46 -39.03 -12.24
C MET A 160 -10.91 -40.42 -11.86
N PRO A 161 -10.69 -40.71 -10.58
CA PRO A 161 -10.81 -42.06 -10.07
C PRO A 161 -12.17 -42.23 -9.39
N ALA A 162 -12.82 -43.31 -9.80
CA ALA A 162 -14.10 -43.80 -9.34
C ALA A 162 -14.10 -44.22 -7.86
N ILE A 163 -15.32 -44.22 -7.33
CA ILE A 163 -15.82 -44.82 -6.09
C ILE A 163 -15.31 -46.26 -5.90
N ARG A 164 -14.83 -46.61 -4.70
CA ARG A 164 -15.10 -47.91 -4.05
C ARG A 164 -14.72 -47.90 -2.57
N GLY A 165 -15.64 -48.32 -1.71
CA GLY A 165 -15.49 -48.53 -0.27
C GLY A 165 -16.84 -48.49 0.42
#